data_AF-A0A2M7SU72-F1
#
_entry.id   AF-A0A2M7SU72-F1
#
_cell.length_a   1.000
_cell.length_b   1.000
_cell.length_c   1.000
_cell.angle_alpha   90.00
_cell.angle_beta   90.00
_cell.angle_gamma   90.00
#
_symmetry.space_group_name_H-M   'P 1'
#
loop_
_entity.id
_entity.type
_entity.pdbx_description
1 polymer ?
#
loop_
_entity_poly.entity_id
_entity_poly.type
_entity_poly.pdbx_seq_one_letter_code
_entity_poly.pdbx_strand_id
1 'polypeptide(L)' 'MEAFLIFLFFLLGLGIGSFLNVCIDRLPRNESIVNPPSHCEACGHRLAARDLVPLFSYLWLRGKCRYCHASIP' A
#
# COMPACT_ATOMS: atom_id res chain seq x y z
N MET A 1 -6.51 7.89 -28.28
CA MET A 1 -7.38 6.91 -27.56
C MET A 1 -6.53 5.84 -26.88
N GLU A 2 -5.63 5.16 -27.59
CA GLU A 2 -4.73 4.13 -27.02
C GLU A 2 -4.02 4.55 -25.72
N ALA A 3 -3.31 5.68 -25.73
CA ALA A 3 -2.56 6.14 -24.56
C ALA A 3 -3.45 6.40 -23.32
N PHE A 4 -4.68 6.89 -23.54
CA PHE A 4 -5.64 7.11 -22.46
C PHE A 4 -6.09 5.80 -21.83
N LEU A 5 -6.40 4.79 -22.66
CA LEU A 5 -6.78 3.47 -22.19
C LEU A 5 -5.65 2.80 -21.42
N ILE A 6 -4.42 2.87 -21.93
CA ILE A 6 -3.23 2.34 -21.24
C ILE A 6 -3.07 2.98 -19.86
N PHE A 7 -3.15 4.32 -19.80
CA PHE A 7 -3.04 5.03 -18.53
C PHE A 7 -4.15 4.65 -17.54
N LEU A 8 -5.39 4.52 -18.02
CA LEU A 8 -6.52 4.09 -17.22
C LEU A 8 -6.30 2.68 -16.65
N PHE A 9 -5.93 1.71 -17.49
CA PHE A 9 -5.67 0.33 -17.05
C PHE A 9 -4.47 0.25 -16.12
N PHE A 10 -3.44 1.07 -16.32
CA PHE A 10 -2.30 1.15 -15.42
C PHE A 10 -2.71 1.63 -14.02
N LEU A 11 -3.49 2.71 -13.91
CA LEU A 11 -4.00 3.19 -12.63
C LEU A 11 -4.92 2.17 -11.95
N LEU A 12 -5.80 1.53 -12.72
CA LEU A 12 -6.67 0.48 -12.21
C LEU A 12 -5.85 -0.71 -11.68
N GLY A 13 -4.82 -1.13 -12.43
CA GLY A 13 -3.91 -2.20 -12.04
C GLY A 13 -3.15 -1.89 -10.75
N LEU A 14 -2.70 -0.64 -10.57
CA LEU A 14 -2.07 -0.19 -9.32
C LEU A 14 -3.04 -0.25 -8.13
N GLY A 15 -4.28 0.21 -8.32
CA GLY A 15 -5.31 0.16 -7.28
C GLY A 15 -5.66 -1.27 -6.88
N ILE A 16 -5.93 -2.13 -7.87
CA ILE A 16 -6.26 -3.53 -7.66
C ILE A 16 -5.09 -4.26 -6.99
N GLY A 17 -3.87 -4.10 -7.52
CA GLY A 17 -2.67 -4.72 -6.96
C GLY A 17 -2.41 -4.30 -5.51
N SER A 18 -2.56 -3.00 -5.21
CA SER A 18 -2.43 -2.49 -3.84
C SER A 18 -3.46 -3.09 -2.89
N PHE A 19 -4.71 -3.25 -3.31
CA PHE A 19 -5.76 -3.87 -2.50
C PHE A 19 -5.51 -5.36 -2.29
N LEU A 20 -5.12 -6.08 -3.35
CA LEU A 20 -4.78 -7.50 -3.26
C LEU A 20 -3.64 -7.75 -2.26
N ASN A 21 -2.67 -6.85 -2.16
CA ASN A 21 -1.60 -6.96 -1.17
C ASN A 21 -2.13 -6.96 0.28
N VAL A 22 -3.12 -6.11 0.57
CA VAL A 22 -3.81 -6.10 1.88
C VAL A 22 -4.55 -7.41 2.11
N CYS A 23 -5.22 -7.94 1.09
CA CYS A 23 -5.91 -9.22 1.18
C CYS A 23 -4.96 -10.40 1.44
N ILE A 24 -3.83 -10.45 0.72
CA ILE A 24 -2.81 -11.50 0.87
C ILE A 24 -2.23 -11.50 2.29
N ASP A 25 -2.00 -10.33 2.88
CA ASP A 25 -1.46 -10.22 4.23
C ASP A 25 -2.50 -10.57 5.31
N ARG A 26 -3.72 -10.03 5.20
CA ARG A 26 -4.73 -10.10 6.29
C ARG A 26 -5.64 -11.32 6.26
N LEU A 27 -6.03 -11.80 5.07
CA LEU A 27 -6.97 -12.93 4.97
C LEU A 27 -6.43 -14.22 5.60
N PRO A 28 -5.16 -14.62 5.41
CA PRO A 28 -4.61 -15.82 6.07
C PRO A 28 -4.57 -15.71 7.60
N ARG A 29 -4.53 -14.48 8.13
CA ARG A 29 -4.53 -14.18 9.57
C ARG A 29 -5.93 -14.01 10.15
N ASN A 30 -7.00 -14.16 9.34
CA ASN A 30 -8.38 -13.82 9.70
C ASN A 30 -8.55 -12.39 10.22
N GLU A 31 -7.71 -11.47 9.75
CA GLU A 31 -7.79 -10.05 10.11
C GLU A 31 -8.76 -9.31 9.18
N SER A 32 -9.39 -8.25 9.70
CA SER A 32 -10.27 -7.42 8.89
C SER A 32 -9.47 -6.55 7.91
N ILE A 33 -9.90 -6.54 6.65
CA ILE A 33 -9.32 -5.71 5.58
C ILE A 33 -9.70 -4.23 5.69
N VAL A 34 -10.68 -3.89 6.53
CA VAL A 34 -11.19 -2.51 6.68
C VAL A 34 -10.67 -1.84 7.95
N ASN A 35 -10.66 -2.58 9.08
CA ASN A 35 -10.31 -2.03 10.38
C ASN A 35 -9.48 -3.05 11.19
N PRO A 36 -8.33 -2.67 11.77
CA PRO A 36 -7.75 -1.32 11.82
C PRO A 36 -7.19 -0.84 10.47
N PRO A 37 -7.07 0.48 10.26
CA PRO A 37 -6.41 1.03 9.08
C PRO A 37 -4.94 0.56 9.00
N SER A 38 -4.33 0.71 7.82
CA SER A 38 -2.91 0.39 7.61
C SER A 38 -2.03 1.13 8.61
N HIS A 39 -1.13 0.39 9.26
CA HIS A 39 -0.22 0.89 10.27
C HIS A 39 1.15 0.22 10.10
N CYS A 40 2.19 0.84 10.62
CA CYS A 40 3.51 0.25 10.64
C CYS A 40 3.59 -0.84 11.73
N GLU A 41 3.99 -2.06 11.37
CA GLU A 41 4.13 -3.18 12.32
C GLU A 41 5.21 -2.92 13.40
N ALA A 42 6.21 -2.10 13.11
CA ALA A 42 7.31 -1.83 14.04
C ALA A 42 7.01 -0.75 15.08
N CYS A 43 6.28 0.32 14.71
CA CYS A 43 6.01 1.45 15.62
C CYS A 43 4.53 1.69 15.91
N GLY A 44 3.63 0.94 15.27
CA GLY A 44 2.18 1.10 15.41
C GLY A 44 1.61 2.40 14.82
N HIS A 45 2.44 3.24 14.18
CA HIS A 45 1.94 4.50 13.62
C HIS A 45 0.98 4.24 12.47
N ARG A 46 -0.19 4.88 12.51
CA ARG A 46 -1.18 4.83 11.44
C ARG A 46 -0.64 5.50 10.19
N LEU A 47 -0.60 4.78 9.08
CA LEU A 47 -0.09 5.30 7.81
C LEU A 47 -1.09 6.28 7.20
N ALA A 48 -0.60 7.42 6.72
CA ALA A 48 -1.42 8.38 6.00
C ALA A 48 -1.63 7.92 4.55
N ALA A 49 -2.65 8.45 3.86
CA ALA A 49 -2.91 8.10 2.46
C ALA A 49 -1.68 8.29 1.56
N ARG A 50 -0.86 9.31 1.82
CA ARG A 50 0.41 9.58 1.12
C ARG A 50 1.49 8.51 1.32
N ASP A 51 1.43 7.77 2.43
CA ASP A 51 2.34 6.66 2.72
C ASP A 51 1.91 5.39 1.96
N LEU A 52 0.63 5.33 1.54
CA LEU A 52 0.00 4.21 0.86
C LEU A 52 -0.08 4.38 -0.68
N VAL A 53 0.41 5.49 -1.24
CA VAL A 53 0.40 5.71 -2.70
C VAL A 53 1.32 4.68 -3.38
N PRO A 54 0.78 3.75 -4.19
CA PRO A 54 1.55 2.66 -4.77
C PRO A 54 2.73 3.17 -5.61
N LEU A 55 3.85 2.45 -5.58
CA LEU A 55 5.13 2.77 -6.24
C LEU A 55 5.82 4.05 -5.77
N PHE A 56 5.12 5.19 -5.70
CA PHE A 56 5.69 6.47 -5.34
C PHE A 56 6.17 6.51 -3.89
N SER A 57 5.34 6.07 -2.93
CA SER A 57 5.76 6.06 -1.52
C SER A 57 6.90 5.07 -1.28
N TYR A 58 6.85 3.91 -1.95
CA TYR A 58 7.87 2.86 -1.85
C TYR A 58 9.23 3.33 -2.39
N LEU A 59 9.27 3.95 -3.58
CA LEU A 59 10.51 4.47 -4.18
C LEU A 59 11.10 5.62 -3.34
N TRP A 60 10.24 6.53 -2.86
CA TRP A 60 10.68 7.67 -2.06
C TRP A 60 11.23 7.25 -0.68
N LEU A 61 10.50 6.37 0.01
CA LEU A 61 10.86 5.89 1.34
C LEU A 61 11.82 4.68 1.29
N ARG A 62 12.13 4.17 0.11
CA ARG A 62 12.98 2.99 -0.13
C ARG A 62 12.50 1.76 0.66
N GLY A 63 11.20 1.52 0.67
CA GLY A 63 10.59 0.42 1.42
C GLY A 63 10.68 0.58 2.95
N LYS A 64 10.81 1.81 3.48
CA LYS A 64 10.89 2.07 4.92
C LYS A 64 9.71 2.90 5.43
N CYS A 65 9.40 2.75 6.70
CA CYS A 65 8.44 3.60 7.38
C CYS A 65 8.97 5.04 7.49
N ARG A 66 8.15 6.03 7.11
CA ARG A 66 8.49 7.46 7.20
C ARG A 66 8.81 7.92 8.64
N TYR A 67 8.23 7.28 9.64
CA TYR A 67 8.29 7.74 11.03
C TYR A 67 9.40 7.05 11.82
N CYS A 68 9.49 5.73 11.74
CA CYS A 68 10.48 4.95 12.50
C CYS A 68 11.62 4.37 11.65
N HIS A 69 11.59 4.53 10.33
CA HIS A 69 12.60 4.01 9.40
C HIS A 69 12.78 2.48 9.39
N ALA A 70 11.91 1.74 10.08
CA ALA A 70 11.84 0.29 9.99
C ALA A 70 11.48 -0.13 8.55
N SER A 71 11.99 -1.27 8.11
CA SER A 71 11.61 -1.84 6.82
C SER A 71 10.13 -2.20 6.84
N ILE A 72 9.39 -1.80 5.82
CA ILE A 72 8.03 -2.27 5.58
C ILE A 72 8.17 -3.44 4.58
N PRO A 73 7.74 -4.67 4.95
CA PRO A 73 7.77 -5.81 4.05
C PRO A 73 6.88 -5.62 2.81
#